data_AF-A0A6F9BTA4-F1
#
_entry.id   AF-A0A6F9BTA4-F1
#
_cell.length_a   1.000
_cell.length_b   1.000
_cell.length_c   1.000
_cell.angle_alpha   90.00
_cell.angle_beta   90.00
_cell.angle_gamma   90.00
#
_symmetry.space_group_name_H-M   'P 1'
#
loop_
_entity.id
_entity.type
_entity.pdbx_description
1 polymer ?
#
loop_
_entity_poly.entity_id
_entity_poly.type
_entity_poly.pdbx_seq_one_letter_code
_entity_poly.pdbx_strand_id
1 'polypeptide(L)'
;MRVDWFRVNLPDPQSNIRVHLYQDGRDKYHDQIRSYEGRTSLFKEELKKGNTSLKLTRVQGTDDGQYKCLVESKTHYDDATIQVHIRALGSKPELSIEGQKEGGMGLLCVSKGGFPEPELEWLDSEGVTLSAGPSETDRDYKGFYIVKLKTIVKETDTNHFTCRLRQRQLSEQINMETEFHISSELILVHTDTWRVAFAVIVSLSIVLVVILAFTIWGWNRLSNDYGNRKRIKEFI
;
A
#
# COMPACT_ATOMS: atom_id res chain seq x y z
N MET A 1 -11.62 -2.29 49.80
CA MET A 1 -11.57 -1.38 48.65
C MET A 1 -11.67 -2.21 47.39
N ARG A 2 -12.42 -1.72 46.42
CA ARG A 2 -12.58 -2.28 45.09
C ARG A 2 -12.23 -1.20 44.07
N VAL A 3 -11.47 -1.57 43.05
CA VAL A 3 -11.13 -0.69 41.93
C VAL A 3 -11.48 -1.42 40.66
N ASP A 4 -12.33 -0.83 39.84
CA ASP A 4 -12.73 -1.36 38.55
C ASP A 4 -12.34 -0.38 37.45
N TRP A 5 -11.74 -0.92 36.39
CA TRP A 5 -11.50 -0.20 35.14
C TRP A 5 -12.34 -0.80 34.02
N PHE A 6 -12.94 0.05 33.20
CA PHE A 6 -13.76 -0.35 32.05
C PHE A 6 -13.50 0.54 30.85
N ARG A 7 -13.80 0.01 29.66
CA ARG A 7 -13.96 0.79 28.44
C ARG A 7 -15.32 1.46 28.43
N VAL A 8 -15.36 2.70 27.95
CA VAL A 8 -16.60 3.46 27.75
C VAL A 8 -16.94 3.47 26.26
N ASN A 9 -18.23 3.48 25.91
CA ASN A 9 -18.74 3.60 24.54
C ASN A 9 -18.24 2.51 23.57
N LEU A 10 -18.17 1.25 24.01
CA LEU A 10 -17.95 0.14 23.07
C LEU A 10 -19.23 -0.08 22.23
N PRO A 11 -19.11 -0.35 20.92
CA PRO A 11 -20.27 -0.57 20.03
C PRO A 11 -21.15 -1.75 20.45
N ASP A 12 -20.60 -2.68 21.22
CA ASP A 12 -21.29 -3.86 21.71
C ASP A 12 -21.61 -3.73 23.22
N PRO A 13 -22.88 -3.46 23.58
CA PRO A 13 -23.34 -3.40 24.97
C PRO A 13 -23.36 -4.76 25.70
N GLN A 14 -23.17 -5.89 25.00
CA GLN A 14 -23.06 -7.23 25.59
C GLN A 14 -21.61 -7.66 25.83
N SER A 15 -20.63 -6.89 25.35
CA SER A 15 -19.23 -7.13 25.66
C SER A 15 -18.96 -6.81 27.13
N ASN A 16 -18.37 -7.75 27.88
CA ASN A 16 -17.90 -7.53 29.24
C ASN A 16 -16.89 -6.37 29.24
N ILE A 17 -17.28 -5.11 29.40
CA ILE A 17 -16.42 -3.93 29.19
C ILE A 17 -15.23 -3.78 30.17
N ARG A 18 -15.09 -4.72 31.11
CA ARG A 18 -14.14 -4.67 32.23
C ARG A 18 -12.71 -4.93 31.76
N VAL A 19 -11.88 -3.92 31.95
CA VAL A 19 -10.45 -3.90 31.61
C VAL A 19 -9.62 -4.47 32.76
N HIS A 20 -9.97 -4.18 34.01
CA HIS A 20 -9.25 -4.66 35.18
C HIS A 20 -10.11 -4.58 36.44
N LEU A 21 -9.95 -5.52 37.35
CA LEU A 21 -10.61 -5.51 38.66
C LEU A 21 -9.57 -5.81 39.75
N TYR A 22 -9.52 -4.95 40.76
CA TYR A 22 -8.81 -5.19 42.00
C TYR A 22 -9.79 -5.22 43.16
N GLN A 23 -9.84 -6.34 43.88
CA GLN A 23 -10.77 -6.53 45.00
C GLN A 23 -10.19 -7.56 45.98
N ASP A 24 -10.49 -7.38 47.27
CA ASP A 24 -10.03 -8.27 48.35
C ASP A 24 -8.50 -8.41 48.40
N GLY A 25 -7.79 -7.33 48.11
CA GLY A 25 -6.32 -7.27 48.21
C GLY A 25 -5.57 -7.88 47.02
N ARG A 26 -6.25 -8.24 45.92
CA ARG A 26 -5.63 -8.87 44.76
C ARG A 26 -6.26 -8.44 43.44
N ASP A 27 -5.47 -8.52 42.38
CA ASP A 27 -5.96 -8.42 41.01
C ASP A 27 -6.83 -9.65 40.71
N LYS A 28 -7.99 -9.42 40.11
CA LYS A 28 -8.93 -10.46 39.72
C LYS A 28 -9.14 -10.40 38.22
N TYR A 29 -8.93 -11.54 37.56
CA TYR A 29 -8.95 -11.65 36.10
C TYR A 29 -10.23 -12.32 35.54
N HIS A 30 -11.12 -12.79 36.42
CA HIS A 30 -12.46 -13.23 36.01
C HIS A 30 -13.25 -12.04 35.41
N ASP A 31 -14.05 -12.32 34.39
CA ASP A 31 -14.87 -11.35 33.65
C ASP A 31 -14.09 -10.21 32.95
N GLN A 32 -12.76 -10.32 32.88
CA GLN A 32 -11.93 -9.39 32.12
C GLN A 32 -12.10 -9.65 30.60
N ILE A 33 -12.09 -8.58 29.80
CA ILE A 33 -12.00 -8.72 28.34
C ILE A 33 -10.70 -9.44 27.98
N ARG A 34 -10.79 -10.45 27.12
CA ARG A 34 -9.65 -11.23 26.62
C ARG A 34 -8.50 -10.39 26.05
N SER A 35 -8.80 -9.30 25.35
CA SER A 35 -7.76 -8.42 24.79
C SER A 35 -6.89 -7.72 25.84
N TYR A 36 -7.30 -7.68 27.12
CA TYR A 36 -6.56 -7.07 28.23
C TYR A 36 -5.91 -8.11 29.18
N GLU A 37 -6.16 -9.40 28.96
CA GLU A 37 -5.65 -10.48 29.80
C GLU A 37 -4.12 -10.48 29.83
N GLY A 38 -3.54 -10.58 31.03
CA GLY A 38 -2.08 -10.55 31.23
C GLY A 38 -1.39 -9.23 30.82
N ARG A 39 -2.16 -8.18 30.51
CA ARG A 39 -1.64 -6.85 30.13
C ARG A 39 -1.89 -5.78 31.19
N THR A 40 -2.79 -6.02 32.14
CA THR A 40 -3.24 -5.03 33.13
C THR A 40 -2.82 -5.36 34.56
N SER A 41 -2.54 -4.33 35.34
CA SER A 41 -2.26 -4.41 36.78
C SER A 41 -2.43 -3.04 37.44
N LEU A 42 -2.61 -3.00 38.75
CA LEU A 42 -2.47 -1.75 39.53
C LEU A 42 -1.08 -1.63 40.17
N PHE A 43 -0.69 -0.40 40.49
CA PHE A 43 0.50 -0.12 41.29
C PHE A 43 0.19 -0.36 42.77
N LYS A 44 0.32 -1.62 43.22
CA LYS A 44 -0.10 -2.07 44.57
C LYS A 44 0.44 -1.22 45.72
N GLU A 45 1.69 -0.79 45.63
CA GLU A 45 2.33 0.05 46.66
C GLU A 45 1.75 1.47 46.74
N GLU A 46 1.17 1.96 45.65
CA GLU A 46 0.61 3.31 45.54
C GLU A 46 -0.87 3.37 45.96
N LEU A 47 -1.54 2.21 46.10
CA LEU A 47 -2.94 2.13 46.54
C LEU A 47 -3.16 2.74 47.92
N LYS A 48 -2.20 2.58 48.84
CA LYS A 48 -2.27 3.16 50.20
C LYS A 48 -2.22 4.69 50.20
N LYS A 49 -1.71 5.29 49.12
CA LYS A 49 -1.66 6.74 48.90
C LYS A 49 -2.84 7.25 48.07
N GLY A 50 -3.81 6.38 47.75
CA GLY A 50 -5.00 6.71 46.96
C GLY A 50 -4.81 6.65 45.44
N ASN A 51 -3.64 6.22 44.95
CA ASN A 51 -3.42 6.12 43.50
C ASN A 51 -3.88 4.75 42.98
N THR A 52 -4.93 4.76 42.16
CA THR A 52 -5.58 3.58 41.57
C THR A 52 -5.30 3.44 40.07
N SER A 53 -4.21 4.06 39.59
CA SER A 53 -3.84 4.09 38.17
C SER A 53 -3.64 2.68 37.60
N LEU A 54 -4.18 2.47 36.40
CA LEU A 54 -4.03 1.25 35.62
C LEU A 54 -2.69 1.24 34.88
N LYS A 55 -1.90 0.19 35.09
CA LYS A 55 -0.77 -0.13 34.23
C LYS A 55 -1.23 -1.06 33.11
N LEU A 56 -1.22 -0.56 31.88
CA LEU A 56 -1.46 -1.34 30.67
C LEU A 56 -0.14 -1.58 29.92
N THR A 57 0.17 -2.83 29.59
CA THR A 57 1.40 -3.23 28.91
C THR A 57 1.14 -3.76 27.50
N ARG A 58 2.17 -3.72 26.65
CA ARG A 58 2.09 -4.10 25.23
C ARG A 58 0.91 -3.38 24.55
N VAL A 59 0.91 -2.06 24.61
CA VAL A 59 -0.17 -1.19 24.13
C VAL A 59 -0.41 -1.39 22.63
N GLN A 60 -1.67 -1.36 22.22
CA GLN A 60 -2.18 -1.66 20.88
C GLN A 60 -3.06 -0.51 20.38
N GLY A 61 -3.23 -0.35 19.06
CA GLY A 61 -4.12 0.67 18.48
C GLY A 61 -5.57 0.53 18.95
N THR A 62 -6.03 -0.69 19.20
CA THR A 62 -7.39 -0.95 19.77
C THR A 62 -7.58 -0.42 21.19
N ASP A 63 -6.51 -0.09 21.89
CA ASP A 63 -6.60 0.47 23.25
C ASP A 63 -6.92 1.98 23.23
N ASP A 64 -6.90 2.65 22.08
CA ASP A 64 -7.30 4.06 21.95
C ASP A 64 -8.76 4.24 22.34
N GLY A 65 -9.07 5.26 23.14
CA GLY A 65 -10.43 5.56 23.55
C GLY A 65 -10.58 5.88 25.04
N GLN A 66 -11.82 5.92 25.49
CA GLN A 66 -12.18 6.31 26.85
C GLN A 66 -12.19 5.13 27.81
N TYR A 67 -11.64 5.39 29.00
CA TYR A 67 -11.64 4.47 30.12
C TYR A 67 -12.29 5.14 31.31
N LYS A 68 -13.02 4.37 32.09
CA LYS A 68 -13.58 4.80 33.36
C LYS A 68 -12.99 3.98 34.49
N CYS A 69 -12.62 4.64 35.56
CA CYS A 69 -12.22 4.04 36.83
C CYS A 69 -13.35 4.25 37.83
N LEU A 70 -13.79 3.18 38.51
CA LEU A 70 -14.64 3.26 39.69
C LEU A 70 -13.84 2.78 40.90
N VAL A 71 -13.87 3.56 41.98
CA VAL A 71 -13.28 3.20 43.27
C VAL A 71 -14.39 3.12 44.31
N GLU A 72 -14.50 1.97 44.96
CA GLU A 72 -15.55 1.69 45.95
C GLU A 72 -14.93 1.21 47.27
N SER A 73 -15.43 1.76 48.37
CA SER A 73 -15.15 1.36 49.74
C SER A 73 -16.46 1.18 50.50
N LYS A 74 -16.40 0.81 51.78
CA LYS A 74 -17.62 0.62 52.58
C LYS A 74 -18.46 1.90 52.76
N THR A 75 -17.81 3.07 52.68
CA THR A 75 -18.41 4.36 53.03
C THR A 75 -18.28 5.41 51.94
N HIS A 76 -17.60 5.10 50.84
CA HIS A 76 -17.29 6.06 49.79
C HIS A 76 -17.21 5.38 48.43
N TYR A 77 -17.63 6.12 47.42
CA TYR A 77 -17.64 5.76 46.01
C TYR A 77 -17.19 6.99 45.21
N ASP A 78 -16.31 6.78 44.24
CA ASP A 78 -15.86 7.84 43.34
C ASP A 78 -15.53 7.28 41.95
N ASP A 79 -15.55 8.14 40.95
CA ASP A 79 -15.24 7.78 39.57
C ASP A 79 -14.50 8.84 38.76
N ALA A 80 -13.68 8.38 37.82
CA ALA A 80 -12.98 9.24 36.89
C ALA A 80 -12.98 8.64 35.48
N THR A 81 -13.17 9.50 34.48
CA THR A 81 -13.08 9.10 33.06
C THR A 81 -11.84 9.72 32.44
N ILE A 82 -11.07 8.92 31.70
CA ILE A 82 -9.81 9.30 31.08
C ILE A 82 -9.87 8.95 29.60
N GLN A 83 -9.47 9.90 28.75
CA GLN A 83 -9.24 9.66 27.32
C GLN A 83 -7.80 9.21 27.11
N VAL A 84 -7.62 8.04 26.51
CA VAL A 84 -6.31 7.53 26.09
C VAL A 84 -6.18 7.73 24.59
N HIS A 85 -5.05 8.31 24.17
CA HIS A 85 -4.68 8.46 22.78
C HIS A 85 -3.44 7.64 22.46
N ILE A 86 -3.58 6.67 21.56
CA ILE A 86 -2.46 5.84 21.12
C ILE A 86 -1.72 6.57 20.01
N ARG A 87 -0.40 6.41 20.01
CA ARG A 87 0.49 6.99 19.04
C ARG A 87 1.57 5.98 18.70
N ALA A 88 1.69 5.66 17.43
CA ALA A 88 2.70 4.76 16.88
C ALA A 88 3.18 5.32 15.54
N LEU A 89 4.50 5.29 15.35
CA LEU A 89 5.11 5.73 14.10
C LEU A 89 5.06 4.57 13.10
N GLY A 90 4.56 4.85 11.90
CA GLY A 90 4.58 3.87 10.82
C GLY A 90 6.00 3.46 10.45
N SER A 91 6.15 2.25 9.92
CA SER A 91 7.42 1.79 9.36
C SER A 91 7.82 2.67 8.18
N LYS A 92 9.14 2.75 7.94
CA LYS A 92 9.67 3.31 6.69
C LYS A 92 8.93 2.67 5.50
N PRO A 93 8.48 3.46 4.50
CA PRO A 93 7.72 2.91 3.39
C PRO A 93 8.45 1.82 2.61
N GLU A 94 7.75 0.72 2.34
CA GLU A 94 8.18 -0.38 1.49
C GLU A 94 7.63 -0.17 0.07
N LEU A 95 8.49 -0.28 -0.95
CA LEU A 95 8.15 -0.01 -2.34
C LEU A 95 8.17 -1.30 -3.16
N SER A 96 7.25 -1.40 -4.12
CA SER A 96 7.14 -2.54 -5.03
C SER A 96 6.57 -2.12 -6.39
N ILE A 97 6.94 -2.88 -7.43
CA ILE A 97 6.42 -2.71 -8.79
C ILE A 97 5.20 -3.61 -8.96
N GLU A 98 4.06 -3.04 -9.36
CA GLU A 98 2.85 -3.81 -9.70
C GLU A 98 2.82 -4.29 -11.17
N GLY A 99 3.75 -3.77 -11.98
CA GLY A 99 3.88 -4.08 -13.40
C GLY A 99 3.31 -2.98 -14.30
N GLN A 100 3.32 -3.22 -15.61
CA GLN A 100 2.89 -2.23 -16.59
C GLN A 100 1.37 -2.06 -16.57
N LYS A 101 0.89 -0.82 -16.45
CA LYS A 101 -0.53 -0.45 -16.40
C LYS A 101 -0.76 0.85 -17.17
N GLU A 102 -1.82 0.89 -18.00
CA GLU A 102 -2.29 2.11 -18.70
C GLU A 102 -1.18 2.90 -19.44
N GLY A 103 -0.22 2.21 -20.04
CA GLY A 103 0.89 2.83 -20.78
C GLY A 103 2.02 3.41 -19.90
N GLY A 104 2.06 3.05 -18.62
CA GLY A 104 3.13 3.36 -17.68
C GLY A 104 3.47 2.18 -16.77
N MET A 105 4.26 2.44 -15.72
CA MET A 105 4.63 1.47 -14.69
C MET A 105 3.82 1.72 -13.42
N GLY A 106 3.09 0.71 -12.95
CA GLY A 106 2.39 0.74 -11.68
C GLY A 106 3.36 0.55 -10.51
N LEU A 107 3.31 1.47 -9.55
CA LEU A 107 4.08 1.42 -8.32
C LEU A 107 3.15 1.32 -7.11
N LEU A 108 3.59 0.58 -6.09
CA LEU A 108 2.90 0.41 -4.82
C LEU A 108 3.84 0.78 -3.67
N CYS A 109 3.39 1.72 -2.85
CA CYS A 109 4.03 2.11 -1.61
C CYS A 109 3.19 1.63 -0.42
N VAL A 110 3.83 1.02 0.58
CA VAL A 110 3.17 0.46 1.77
C VAL A 110 3.88 0.90 3.04
N SER A 111 3.13 1.38 4.04
CA SER A 111 3.63 1.58 5.40
C SER A 111 2.72 0.88 6.41
N LYS A 112 3.32 0.32 7.48
CA LYS A 112 2.63 -0.53 8.46
C LYS A 112 2.88 -0.01 9.88
N GLY A 113 1.94 -0.27 10.79
CA GLY A 113 2.14 -0.05 12.23
C GLY A 113 1.87 1.39 12.71
N GLY A 114 1.37 2.27 11.84
CA GLY A 114 1.08 3.67 12.20
C GLY A 114 -0.18 3.82 13.04
N PHE A 115 -0.19 4.80 13.96
CA PHE A 115 -1.40 5.25 14.65
C PHE A 115 -1.22 6.70 15.16
N PRO A 116 -2.17 7.63 14.95
CA PRO A 116 -3.37 7.49 14.10
C PRO A 116 -3.00 7.26 12.62
N GLU A 117 -3.99 7.17 11.75
CA GLU A 117 -3.79 6.90 10.32
C GLU A 117 -2.73 7.83 9.70
N PRO A 118 -1.63 7.28 9.14
CA PRO A 118 -0.65 8.07 8.39
C PRO A 118 -1.15 8.45 7.01
N GLU A 119 -0.50 9.47 6.43
CA GLU A 119 -0.67 9.85 5.03
C GLU A 119 0.53 9.39 4.20
N LEU A 120 0.29 8.90 2.99
CA LEU A 120 1.32 8.60 2.00
C LEU A 120 1.19 9.56 0.82
N GLU A 121 2.30 9.92 0.22
CA GLU A 121 2.34 10.62 -1.05
C GLU A 121 3.51 10.15 -1.92
N TRP A 122 3.32 10.22 -3.23
CA TRP A 122 4.37 9.98 -4.21
C TRP A 122 4.92 11.32 -4.70
N LEU A 123 6.23 11.40 -4.83
CA LEU A 123 6.95 12.57 -5.30
C LEU A 123 7.82 12.17 -6.50
N ASP A 124 8.00 13.09 -7.43
CA ASP A 124 9.02 12.99 -8.47
C ASP A 124 10.43 13.34 -7.95
N SER A 125 11.41 13.38 -8.86
CA SER A 125 12.80 13.72 -8.53
C SER A 125 13.01 15.17 -8.08
N GLU A 126 12.06 16.06 -8.34
CA GLU A 126 12.08 17.45 -7.90
C GLU A 126 11.34 17.64 -6.56
N GLY A 127 10.75 16.57 -6.01
CA GLY A 127 9.98 16.59 -4.78
C GLY A 127 8.54 17.09 -4.97
N VAL A 128 8.04 17.12 -6.21
CA VAL A 128 6.68 17.53 -6.55
C VAL A 128 5.74 16.34 -6.45
N THR A 129 4.56 16.55 -5.86
CA THR A 129 3.57 15.48 -5.66
C THR A 129 3.01 14.96 -6.99
N LEU A 130 3.07 13.65 -7.16
CA LEU A 130 2.51 12.93 -8.32
C LEU A 130 1.02 12.66 -8.13
N SER A 131 0.30 12.58 -9.25
CA SER A 131 -1.08 12.09 -9.23
C SER A 131 -1.11 10.62 -8.83
N ALA A 132 -1.87 10.31 -7.79
CA ALA A 132 -2.06 8.96 -7.27
C ALA A 132 -3.56 8.67 -7.08
N GLY A 133 -3.91 7.39 -7.08
CA GLY A 133 -5.25 6.97 -6.70
C GLY A 133 -5.53 7.21 -5.21
N PRO A 134 -6.76 6.93 -4.72
CA PRO A 134 -7.04 6.98 -3.29
C PRO A 134 -6.14 5.99 -2.53
N SER A 135 -5.71 6.37 -1.33
CA SER A 135 -5.01 5.45 -0.45
C SER A 135 -5.93 4.32 0.00
N GLU A 136 -5.43 3.10 -0.06
CA GLU A 136 -6.09 1.92 0.52
C GLU A 136 -5.59 1.74 1.95
N THR A 137 -6.51 1.76 2.91
CA THR A 137 -6.19 1.64 4.33
C THR A 137 -6.78 0.35 4.91
N ASP A 138 -5.95 -0.38 5.65
CA ASP A 138 -6.34 -1.55 6.43
C ASP A 138 -5.81 -1.42 7.87
N ARG A 139 -6.22 -2.33 8.76
CA ARG A 139 -5.71 -2.42 10.13
C ARG A 139 -5.25 -3.84 10.45
N ASP A 140 -4.14 -3.94 11.15
CA ASP A 140 -3.70 -5.22 11.70
C ASP A 140 -4.60 -5.69 12.86
N TYR A 141 -4.38 -6.91 13.34
CA TYR A 141 -5.14 -7.48 14.46
C TYR A 141 -4.95 -6.72 15.79
N LYS A 142 -3.94 -5.83 15.89
CA LYS A 142 -3.69 -4.94 17.03
C LYS A 142 -4.32 -3.56 16.82
N GLY A 143 -4.98 -3.31 15.69
CA GLY A 143 -5.60 -2.04 15.34
C GLY A 143 -4.63 -0.98 14.84
N PHE A 144 -3.38 -1.31 14.52
CA PHE A 144 -2.45 -0.38 13.87
C PHE A 144 -2.70 -0.33 12.37
N TYR A 145 -2.49 0.84 11.76
CA TYR A 145 -2.79 1.08 10.36
C TYR A 145 -1.76 0.47 9.41
N ILE A 146 -2.26 -0.02 8.28
CA ILE A 146 -1.50 -0.41 7.10
C ILE A 146 -2.03 0.43 5.95
N VAL A 147 -1.24 1.38 5.47
CA VAL A 147 -1.63 2.31 4.41
C VAL A 147 -0.88 1.93 3.13
N LYS A 148 -1.60 1.92 2.03
CA LYS A 148 -1.10 1.58 0.70
C LYS A 148 -1.44 2.70 -0.27
N LEU A 149 -0.50 3.10 -1.10
CA LEU A 149 -0.72 4.10 -2.13
C LEU A 149 -0.16 3.63 -3.47
N LYS A 150 -1.03 3.61 -4.47
CA LYS A 150 -0.70 3.20 -5.84
C LYS A 150 -0.61 4.41 -6.75
N THR A 151 0.36 4.41 -7.65
CA THR A 151 0.50 5.40 -8.73
C THR A 151 0.95 4.72 -10.02
N ILE A 152 0.71 5.39 -11.15
CA ILE A 152 1.21 4.97 -12.46
C ILE A 152 2.17 6.06 -12.92
N VAL A 153 3.43 5.69 -13.11
CA VAL A 153 4.47 6.60 -13.59
C VAL A 153 4.81 6.33 -15.04
N LYS A 154 5.14 7.39 -15.78
CA LYS A 154 5.69 7.30 -17.13
C LYS A 154 7.19 7.56 -17.08
N GLU A 155 7.87 7.27 -18.17
CA GLU A 155 9.30 7.56 -18.28
C GLU A 155 9.56 9.06 -18.12
N THR A 156 10.55 9.37 -17.29
CA THR A 156 11.10 10.72 -17.08
C THR A 156 12.62 10.68 -17.29
N ASP A 157 13.24 11.85 -17.33
CA ASP A 157 14.71 11.95 -17.53
C ASP A 157 15.51 11.24 -16.42
N THR A 158 14.96 11.19 -15.20
CA THR A 158 15.62 10.62 -14.01
C THR A 158 15.06 9.27 -13.60
N ASN A 159 13.81 8.95 -13.95
CA ASN A 159 13.05 7.79 -13.48
C ASN A 159 13.19 7.54 -11.96
N HIS A 160 13.35 8.64 -11.20
CA HIS A 160 13.53 8.64 -9.75
C HIS A 160 12.26 9.15 -9.09
N PHE A 161 11.77 8.35 -8.15
CA PHE A 161 10.50 8.55 -7.48
C PHE A 161 10.68 8.33 -5.99
N THR A 162 9.98 9.11 -5.18
CA THR A 162 10.05 9.02 -3.72
C THR A 162 8.65 8.78 -3.15
N CYS A 163 8.51 7.80 -2.27
CA CYS A 163 7.32 7.72 -1.44
C CYS A 163 7.60 8.34 -0.07
N ARG A 164 6.75 9.28 0.34
CA ARG A 164 6.84 9.98 1.62
C ARG A 164 5.68 9.58 2.52
N LEU A 165 6.01 9.06 3.69
CA LEU A 165 5.09 8.92 4.82
C LEU A 165 5.05 10.23 5.61
N ARG A 166 3.85 10.73 5.88
CA ARG A 166 3.61 11.84 6.80
C ARG A 166 2.80 11.36 7.98
N GLN A 167 3.41 11.40 9.16
CA GLN A 167 2.77 11.03 10.41
C GLN A 167 2.76 12.23 11.35
N ARG A 168 1.57 12.64 11.80
CA ARG A 168 1.44 13.66 12.84
C ARG A 168 1.59 13.03 14.22
N GLN A 169 2.56 13.51 14.99
CA GLN A 169 2.84 13.08 16.37
C GLN A 169 2.84 14.30 17.29
N LEU A 170 1.82 14.42 18.15
CA LEU A 170 1.57 15.63 18.94
C LEU A 170 1.58 16.91 18.07
N SER A 171 2.48 17.87 18.38
CA SER A 171 2.69 19.14 17.69
C SER A 171 3.74 19.05 16.58
N GLU A 172 4.31 17.86 16.33
CA GLU A 172 5.35 17.64 15.34
C GLU A 172 4.84 16.78 14.18
N GLN A 173 5.39 17.02 13.00
CA GLN A 173 5.14 16.19 11.82
C GLN A 173 6.40 15.43 11.48
N ILE A 174 6.31 14.10 11.49
CA ILE A 174 7.41 13.21 11.15
C ILE A 174 7.22 12.76 9.71
N ASN A 175 8.26 12.95 8.91
CA ASN A 175 8.30 12.49 7.53
C ASN A 175 9.32 11.36 7.40
N MET A 176 8.97 10.30 6.68
CA MET A 176 9.91 9.24 6.29
C MET A 176 9.82 9.01 4.80
N GLU A 177 10.97 8.92 4.16
CA GLU A 177 11.05 8.82 2.70
C GLU A 177 11.80 7.56 2.29
N THR A 178 11.28 6.92 1.25
CA THR A 178 11.97 5.83 0.54
C THR A 178 12.03 6.20 -0.93
N GLU A 179 13.24 6.17 -1.48
CA GLU A 179 13.50 6.46 -2.87
C GLU A 179 13.48 5.18 -3.72
N PHE A 180 13.10 5.33 -4.97
CA PHE A 180 13.02 4.25 -5.95
C PHE A 180 13.46 4.74 -7.32
N HIS A 181 14.34 3.99 -7.97
CA HIS A 181 14.80 4.27 -9.31
C HIS A 181 14.38 3.13 -10.25
N ILE A 182 13.71 3.46 -11.34
CA ILE A 182 13.23 2.50 -12.33
C ILE A 182 14.15 2.53 -13.55
N SER A 183 14.59 1.37 -14.02
CA SER A 183 15.30 1.30 -15.30
C SER A 183 14.37 1.67 -16.45
N SER A 184 14.83 2.52 -17.36
CA SER A 184 14.09 2.90 -18.57
C SER A 184 13.66 1.69 -19.40
N GLU A 185 14.51 0.65 -19.46
CA GLU A 185 14.21 -0.61 -20.15
C GLU A 185 12.92 -1.28 -19.64
N LEU A 186 12.61 -1.15 -18.33
CA LEU A 186 11.40 -1.75 -17.74
C LEU A 186 10.12 -0.99 -18.14
N ILE A 187 10.20 0.32 -18.37
CA ILE A 187 9.06 1.16 -18.74
C ILE A 187 8.77 1.02 -20.24
N LEU A 188 9.81 0.81 -21.05
CA LEU A 188 9.78 0.79 -22.51
C LEU A 188 9.38 -0.54 -23.18
N VAL A 189 9.10 -1.62 -22.42
CA VAL A 189 8.87 -2.97 -22.97
C VAL A 189 7.71 -3.05 -23.98
N HIS A 190 6.90 -2.00 -24.16
CA HIS A 190 5.85 -1.95 -25.18
C HIS A 190 6.01 -0.86 -26.25
N THR A 191 7.23 -0.50 -26.67
CA THR A 191 7.37 0.16 -27.98
C THR A 191 7.08 -0.85 -29.09
N ASP A 192 5.80 -0.96 -29.43
CA ASP A 192 5.26 -1.34 -30.73
C ASP A 192 5.89 -2.58 -31.40
N THR A 193 5.99 -3.69 -30.68
CA THR A 193 6.38 -4.98 -31.29
C THR A 193 5.50 -5.29 -32.52
N TRP A 194 4.23 -4.90 -32.47
CA TRP A 194 3.29 -5.02 -33.58
C TRP A 194 3.58 -4.04 -34.73
N ARG A 195 4.02 -2.79 -34.50
CA ARG A 195 4.38 -1.89 -35.63
C ARG A 195 5.67 -2.32 -36.29
N VAL A 196 6.64 -2.82 -35.51
CA VAL A 196 7.87 -3.40 -36.06
C VAL A 196 7.55 -4.66 -36.88
N ALA A 197 6.73 -5.57 -36.33
CA ALA A 197 6.28 -6.75 -37.07
C ALA A 197 5.51 -6.37 -38.34
N PHE A 198 4.61 -5.38 -38.27
CA PHE A 198 3.84 -4.89 -39.42
C PHE A 198 4.75 -4.27 -40.48
N ALA A 199 5.73 -3.46 -40.09
CA ALA A 199 6.71 -2.88 -41.00
C ALA A 199 7.56 -3.95 -41.71
N VAL A 200 7.98 -4.99 -40.99
CA VAL A 200 8.73 -6.14 -41.56
C VAL A 200 7.85 -6.93 -42.54
N ILE A 201 6.59 -7.20 -42.19
CA ILE A 201 5.64 -7.92 -43.07
C ILE A 201 5.37 -7.11 -44.34
N VAL A 202 5.15 -5.80 -44.22
CA VAL A 202 4.92 -4.90 -45.38
C VAL A 202 6.15 -4.85 -46.28
N SER A 203 7.35 -4.76 -45.72
CA SER A 203 8.57 -4.73 -46.52
C SER A 203 8.84 -6.08 -47.22
N LEU A 204 8.64 -7.21 -46.55
CA LEU A 204 8.75 -8.54 -47.17
C LEU A 204 7.72 -8.75 -48.29
N SER A 205 6.49 -8.28 -48.11
CA SER A 205 5.45 -8.38 -49.14
C SER A 205 5.75 -7.50 -50.35
N ILE A 206 6.30 -6.30 -50.17
CA ILE A 206 6.79 -5.46 -51.28
C ILE A 206 7.89 -6.18 -52.06
N VAL A 207 8.87 -6.78 -51.38
CA VAL A 207 9.96 -7.53 -52.03
C VAL A 207 9.42 -8.70 -52.85
N LEU A 208 8.45 -9.45 -52.30
CA LEU A 208 7.77 -10.53 -53.01
C LEU A 208 7.04 -10.05 -54.26
N VAL A 209 6.32 -8.94 -54.19
CA VAL A 209 5.62 -8.34 -55.34
C VAL A 209 6.61 -7.93 -56.43
N VAL A 210 7.73 -7.32 -56.05
CA VAL A 210 8.80 -6.92 -56.98
C VAL A 210 9.40 -8.15 -57.67
N ILE A 211 9.72 -9.22 -56.92
CA ILE A 211 10.25 -10.47 -57.49
C ILE A 211 9.24 -11.08 -58.47
N LEU A 212 7.96 -11.16 -58.09
CA LEU A 212 6.90 -11.68 -58.97
C LEU A 212 6.79 -10.84 -60.25
N ALA A 213 6.81 -9.51 -60.15
CA ALA A 213 6.79 -8.62 -61.31
C ALA A 213 7.99 -8.86 -62.25
N PHE A 214 9.20 -9.04 -61.70
CA PHE A 214 10.38 -9.36 -62.50
C PHE A 214 10.29 -10.73 -63.18
N THR A 215 9.76 -11.75 -62.50
CA THR A 215 9.57 -13.09 -63.09
C THR A 215 8.54 -13.07 -64.22
N ILE A 216 7.40 -12.39 -64.03
CA ILE A 216 6.35 -12.23 -65.05
C ILE A 216 6.89 -11.44 -66.24
N TRP A 217 7.62 -10.34 -66.00
CA TRP A 217 8.23 -9.56 -67.06
C TRP A 217 9.27 -10.36 -67.85
N GLY A 218 10.13 -11.12 -67.16
CA GLY A 218 11.10 -12.01 -67.77
C GLY A 218 10.44 -13.12 -68.60
N TRP A 219 9.37 -13.73 -68.09
CA TRP A 219 8.58 -14.74 -68.81
C TRP A 219 7.94 -14.18 -70.07
N ASN A 220 7.30 -13.00 -69.97
CA ASN A 220 6.70 -12.32 -71.13
C ASN A 220 7.75 -11.97 -72.19
N ARG A 221 8.94 -11.52 -71.76
CA ARG A 221 10.05 -11.23 -72.66
C ARG A 221 10.54 -12.48 -73.39
N LEU A 222 10.72 -13.60 -72.67
CA LEU A 222 11.13 -14.89 -73.26
C LEU A 222 10.05 -15.47 -74.17
N SER A 223 8.77 -15.36 -73.80
CA SER A 223 7.63 -15.78 -74.62
C SER A 223 7.55 -14.99 -75.93
N ASN A 224 7.77 -13.67 -75.87
CA ASN A 224 7.84 -12.83 -77.07
C ASN A 224 9.04 -13.19 -77.96
N ASP A 225 10.21 -13.45 -77.35
CA ASP A 225 11.41 -13.87 -78.10
C ASP A 225 11.22 -15.24 -78.76
N TYR A 226 10.56 -16.17 -78.08
CA TYR A 226 10.21 -17.49 -78.61
C TYR A 226 9.18 -17.39 -79.75
N GLY A 227 8.17 -16.52 -79.61
CA GLY A 227 7.18 -16.23 -80.66
C GLY A 227 7.79 -15.58 -81.91
N ASN A 228 8.73 -14.65 -81.74
CA ASN A 228 9.45 -14.02 -82.86
C ASN A 228 10.39 -15.01 -83.57
N ARG A 229 11.09 -15.88 -82.84
CA ARG A 229 11.92 -16.94 -83.47
C ARG A 229 11.11 -17.97 -84.25
N LYS A 230 9.88 -18.26 -83.81
CA LYS A 230 8.98 -19.19 -84.53
C LYS A 230 8.50 -18.58 -85.86
N ARG A 231 8.10 -17.31 -85.89
CA ARG A 231 7.68 -16.62 -87.12
C ARG A 231 8.79 -16.53 -88.18
N ILE A 232 10.05 -16.38 -87.77
CA ILE A 232 11.18 -16.29 -88.70
C ILE A 232 11.46 -17.66 -89.38
N LYS A 233 11.08 -18.78 -88.73
CA LYS A 233 11.25 -20.13 -89.30
C LYS A 233 10.12 -20.59 -90.22
N GLU A 234 9.00 -19.88 -90.29
CA GLU A 234 7.88 -20.18 -91.21
C GLU A 234 8.00 -19.44 -92.56
N PHE A 235 9.07 -18.67 -92.77
CA PHE A 235 9.35 -17.90 -94.00
C PHE A 235 10.55 -18.42 -94.81
N ILE A 236 11.02 -19.64 -94.52
CA ILE A 236 12.03 -20.39 -95.30
C ILE A 236 11.38 -21.69 -95.75
#